data_AF-A0A496YND9-F1
#
_entry.id   AF-A0A496YND9-F1
#
_cell.length_a   1.000
_cell.length_b   1.000
_cell.length_c   1.000
_cell.angle_alpha   90.00
_cell.angle_beta   90.00
_cell.angle_gamma   90.00
#
_symmetry.space_group_name_H-M   'P 1'
#
loop_
_entity.id
_entity.type
_entity.pdbx_description
1 polymer ?
#
loop_
_entity_poly.entity_id
_entity_poly.type
_entity_poly.pdbx_seq_one_letter_code
_entity_poly.pdbx_strand_id
1 'polypeptide(L)'
;LRLGIWSMGWRFRRWEFMPLGIDNRGKYTILRPLYQYLITYVDRLGNVPLDSMVPSRGDGSGAGWAFMPYVPHTIAPSGRSCDACHMNRLAVGLGVQEEMTMDTRLTVPSPPAIKGARLLDAEERRRLLEPSYEWRKERLRSLMEISLISSF
;
A
#
# COMPACT_ATOMS: atom_id res chain seq x y z
N LEU A 1 -31.34 18.14 5.22
CA LEU A 1 -29.98 18.18 5.81
C LEU A 1 -29.78 19.55 6.45
N ARG A 2 -29.24 19.66 7.68
CA ARG A 2 -28.90 20.98 8.24
C ARG A 2 -27.62 21.50 7.56
N LEU A 3 -27.59 22.80 7.31
CA LEU A 3 -26.41 23.46 6.73
C LEU A 3 -25.20 23.31 7.65
N GLY A 4 -24.03 23.10 7.07
CA GLY A 4 -22.77 22.98 7.80
C GLY A 4 -22.50 21.64 8.47
N ILE A 5 -23.37 20.62 8.26
CA ILE A 5 -23.08 19.26 8.72
C ILE A 5 -21.98 18.64 7.84
N TRP A 6 -20.95 18.12 8.50
CA TRP A 6 -19.98 17.21 7.90
C TRP A 6 -20.33 15.78 8.31
N SER A 7 -20.46 14.90 7.32
CA SER A 7 -20.64 13.47 7.53
C SER A 7 -19.36 12.74 7.13
N MET A 8 -18.92 11.81 7.97
CA MET A 8 -17.78 10.94 7.68
C MET A 8 -18.27 9.48 7.66
N GLY A 9 -17.92 8.76 6.61
CA GLY A 9 -18.18 7.33 6.46
C GLY A 9 -16.90 6.59 6.11
N TRP A 10 -16.83 5.32 6.50
CA TRP A 10 -15.70 4.44 6.18
C TRP A 10 -16.08 3.56 5.00
N ARG A 11 -15.30 3.57 3.92
CA ARG A 11 -15.49 2.61 2.81
C ARG A 11 -14.99 1.22 3.17
N PHE A 12 -13.86 1.14 3.89
CA PHE A 12 -13.26 -0.14 4.29
C PHE A 12 -12.60 -0.08 5.67
N ARG A 13 -12.61 -1.22 6.36
CA ARG A 13 -11.72 -1.53 7.48
C ARG A 13 -11.14 -2.92 7.22
N ARG A 14 -9.84 -3.00 6.92
CA ARG A 14 -9.19 -4.23 6.44
C ARG A 14 -7.82 -4.43 7.06
N TRP A 15 -7.39 -5.69 7.09
CA TRP A 15 -6.00 -6.09 7.28
C TRP A 15 -5.46 -6.48 5.91
N GLU A 16 -4.40 -5.82 5.46
CA GLU A 16 -3.83 -6.02 4.12
C GLU A 16 -2.32 -6.18 4.19
N PHE A 17 -1.77 -6.96 3.25
CA PHE A 17 -0.34 -6.88 2.97
C PHE A 17 -0.04 -5.48 2.46
N MET A 18 0.97 -4.86 3.06
CA MET A 18 1.33 -3.50 2.71
C MET A 18 2.24 -3.50 1.49
N PRO A 19 2.08 -2.55 0.56
CA PRO A 19 2.98 -2.42 -0.57
C PRO A 19 4.40 -2.11 -0.10
N LEU A 20 5.37 -2.58 -0.88
CA LEU A 20 6.78 -2.24 -0.73
C LEU A 20 7.10 -0.99 -1.54
N GLY A 21 8.15 -0.30 -1.11
CA GLY A 21 8.76 0.81 -1.83
C GLY A 21 10.19 1.00 -1.38
N ILE A 22 10.75 2.14 -1.76
CA ILE A 22 12.09 2.56 -1.37
C ILE A 22 11.96 3.78 -0.46
N ASP A 23 12.64 3.76 0.69
CA ASP A 23 12.70 4.89 1.61
C ASP A 23 13.64 6.00 1.11
N ASN A 24 13.72 7.10 1.86
CA ASN A 24 14.60 8.23 1.55
C ASN A 24 16.10 7.91 1.66
N ARG A 25 16.47 6.72 2.12
CA ARG A 25 17.84 6.21 2.23
C ARG A 25 18.17 5.16 1.17
N GLY A 26 17.26 4.90 0.23
CA GLY A 26 17.45 3.90 -0.82
C GLY A 26 17.25 2.46 -0.35
N LYS A 27 16.55 2.21 0.77
CA LYS A 27 16.28 0.88 1.30
C LYS A 27 14.84 0.45 1.02
N TYR A 28 14.66 -0.85 0.79
CA TYR A 28 13.32 -1.44 0.71
C TYR A 28 12.60 -1.24 2.05
N THR A 29 11.38 -0.72 1.97
CA THR A 29 10.54 -0.45 3.13
C THR A 29 9.10 -0.85 2.81
N ILE A 30 8.36 -1.12 3.88
CA ILE A 30 6.91 -1.16 3.80
C ILE A 30 6.40 0.28 3.65
N LEU A 31 5.43 0.48 2.77
CA LEU A 31 4.67 1.71 2.62
C LEU A 31 3.28 1.55 3.21
N ARG A 32 2.84 2.51 4.02
CA ARG A 32 1.51 2.52 4.62
C ARG A 32 0.74 3.76 4.15
N PRO A 33 -0.54 3.62 3.75
CA PRO A 33 -1.38 4.78 3.57
C PRO A 33 -1.62 5.46 4.92
N LEU A 34 -1.27 6.74 5.03
CA LEU A 34 -1.73 7.58 6.13
C LEU A 34 -2.97 8.32 5.67
N TYR A 35 -4.07 8.17 6.42
CA TYR A 35 -5.39 8.80 6.26
C TYR A 35 -5.83 9.03 4.81
N GLN A 36 -6.70 8.15 4.36
CA GLN A 36 -7.22 8.09 3.01
C GLN A 36 -8.62 8.70 2.95
N TYR A 37 -8.76 9.94 2.50
CA TYR A 37 -10.05 10.65 2.49
C TYR A 37 -10.39 11.24 1.11
N LEU A 38 -11.68 11.17 0.79
CA LEU A 38 -12.30 11.77 -0.39
C LEU A 38 -13.30 12.82 0.09
N ILE A 39 -13.38 13.94 -0.63
CA ILE A 39 -14.23 15.07 -0.26
C ILE A 39 -15.39 15.18 -1.26
N THR A 40 -16.60 15.14 -0.73
CA THR A 40 -17.82 15.51 -1.46
C THR A 40 -18.41 16.76 -0.80
N TYR A 41 -18.74 17.76 -1.61
CA TYR A 41 -19.43 18.97 -1.17
C TYR A 41 -20.72 19.11 -1.96
N VAL A 42 -21.82 19.25 -1.24
CA VAL A 42 -23.15 19.51 -1.80
C VAL A 42 -23.56 20.92 -1.35
N ASP A 43 -23.87 21.79 -2.32
CA ASP A 43 -24.26 23.17 -2.03
C ASP A 43 -25.72 23.27 -1.57
N ARG A 44 -26.17 24.51 -1.30
CA ARG A 44 -27.54 24.76 -0.80
C ARG A 44 -28.62 24.46 -1.84
N LEU A 45 -28.29 24.45 -3.13
CA LEU A 45 -29.20 24.17 -4.23
C LEU A 45 -29.22 22.67 -4.57
N GLY A 46 -28.40 21.86 -3.90
CA GLY A 46 -28.26 20.43 -4.17
C GLY A 46 -27.25 20.12 -5.27
N ASN A 47 -26.49 21.09 -5.77
CA ASN A 47 -25.41 20.81 -6.71
C ASN A 47 -24.26 20.13 -5.99
N VAL A 48 -23.51 19.29 -6.72
CA VAL A 48 -22.35 18.57 -6.19
C VAL A 48 -21.07 19.09 -6.86
N PRO A 49 -20.59 20.29 -6.52
CA PRO A 49 -19.38 20.86 -7.12
C PRO A 49 -18.10 20.08 -6.82
N LEU A 50 -18.08 19.25 -5.77
CA LEU A 50 -17.03 18.27 -5.50
C LEU A 50 -17.70 16.92 -5.27
N ASP A 51 -17.36 15.92 -6.08
CA ASP A 51 -17.79 14.53 -5.87
C ASP A 51 -16.59 13.62 -5.70
N SER A 52 -16.43 13.05 -4.51
CA SER A 52 -15.40 12.05 -4.20
C SER A 52 -13.99 12.52 -4.57
N MET A 53 -13.73 13.81 -4.40
CA MET A 53 -12.52 14.47 -4.88
C MET A 53 -11.35 14.20 -3.94
N VAL A 54 -10.20 13.90 -4.55
CA VAL A 54 -8.93 13.78 -3.84
C VAL A 54 -8.36 15.18 -3.58
N PRO A 55 -8.13 15.56 -2.32
CA PRO A 55 -7.48 16.84 -2.02
C PRO A 55 -6.05 16.84 -2.56
N SER A 56 -5.51 18.03 -2.84
CA SER A 56 -4.11 18.21 -3.20
C SER A 56 -3.31 18.69 -1.99
N ARG A 57 -1.99 18.40 -1.97
CA ARG A 57 -1.08 18.99 -0.98
C ARG A 57 -1.02 20.50 -1.16
N GLY A 58 -0.74 21.22 -0.07
CA GLY A 58 -0.65 22.69 -0.08
C GLY A 58 0.45 23.23 -1.00
N ASP A 59 1.45 22.41 -1.33
CA ASP A 59 2.53 22.71 -2.28
C ASP A 59 2.24 22.26 -3.72
N GLY A 60 1.06 21.68 -3.99
CA GLY A 60 0.67 21.17 -5.30
C GLY A 60 1.42 19.92 -5.78
N SER A 61 2.30 19.33 -4.95
CA SER A 61 3.18 18.21 -5.35
C SER A 61 2.47 16.86 -5.53
N GLY A 62 1.14 16.82 -5.39
CA GLY A 62 0.32 15.64 -5.57
C GLY A 62 -0.85 15.57 -4.59
N ALA A 63 -1.35 14.37 -4.37
CA ALA A 63 -2.51 14.12 -3.54
C ALA A 63 -2.24 14.41 -2.05
N GLY A 64 -3.23 14.95 -1.32
CA GLY A 64 -3.11 15.40 0.08
C GLY A 64 -2.75 14.29 1.08
N TRP A 65 -3.08 13.05 0.70
CA TRP A 65 -2.63 11.77 1.24
C TRP A 65 -1.47 11.14 0.45
N ALA A 66 -0.65 10.36 1.14
CA ALA A 66 0.46 9.62 0.55
C ALA A 66 0.64 8.26 1.22
N PHE A 67 1.21 7.31 0.48
CA PHE A 67 1.78 6.11 1.09
C PHE A 67 3.20 6.43 1.55
N MET A 68 3.48 6.18 2.81
CA MET A 68 4.71 6.64 3.47
C MET A 68 5.51 5.45 4.01
N PRO A 69 6.85 5.50 3.99
CA PRO A 69 7.68 4.54 4.71
C PRO A 69 7.19 4.37 6.14
N TYR A 70 6.97 3.13 6.55
CA TYR A 70 6.42 2.79 7.85
C TYR A 70 7.32 1.78 8.56
N VAL A 71 7.72 2.13 9.77
CA VAL A 71 8.42 1.21 10.67
C VAL A 71 7.37 0.53 11.55
N PRO A 72 7.11 -0.78 11.36
CA PRO A 72 6.16 -1.48 12.20
C PRO A 72 6.68 -1.60 13.64
N HIS A 73 5.82 -1.29 14.60
CA HIS A 73 6.11 -1.41 16.04
C HIS A 73 5.72 -2.79 16.60
N THR A 74 5.28 -3.70 15.73
CA THR A 74 4.89 -5.06 16.12
C THR A 74 6.10 -5.97 16.01
N ILE A 75 6.52 -6.56 17.13
CA ILE A 75 7.49 -7.66 17.14
C ILE A 75 6.75 -8.98 16.97
N ALA A 76 7.30 -9.87 16.15
CA ALA A 76 6.83 -11.25 16.01
C ALA A 76 8.05 -12.18 16.15
N PRO A 77 7.88 -13.41 16.66
CA PRO A 77 8.99 -14.36 16.80
C PRO A 77 9.56 -14.82 15.46
N SER A 78 8.82 -14.62 14.37
CA SER A 78 9.22 -14.95 13.00
C SER A 78 9.05 -13.76 12.07
N GLY A 79 9.92 -13.71 11.05
CA GLY A 79 9.78 -12.79 9.93
C GLY A 79 8.55 -13.10 9.07
N ARG A 80 8.22 -12.19 8.16
CA ARG A 80 7.17 -12.44 7.15
C ARG A 80 7.57 -13.59 6.22
N SER A 81 6.60 -14.36 5.76
CA SER A 81 6.83 -15.40 4.74
C SER A 81 7.36 -14.79 3.45
N CYS A 82 8.11 -15.57 2.67
CA CYS A 82 8.66 -15.12 1.39
C CYS A 82 7.55 -14.64 0.42
N ASP A 83 6.40 -15.33 0.44
CA ASP A 83 5.17 -15.04 -0.31
C ASP A 83 4.42 -13.78 0.17
N ALA A 84 4.78 -13.21 1.31
CA ALA A 84 4.29 -11.88 1.70
C ALA A 84 4.87 -10.77 0.80
N CYS A 85 6.01 -11.01 0.13
CA CYS A 85 6.66 -10.06 -0.76
C CYS A 85 6.71 -10.57 -2.21
N HIS A 86 7.13 -11.82 -2.41
CA HIS A 86 7.26 -12.43 -3.73
C HIS A 86 5.95 -13.04 -4.20
N MET A 87 5.68 -12.96 -5.50
CA MET A 87 4.45 -13.43 -6.14
C MET A 87 3.18 -12.78 -5.56
N ASN A 88 3.33 -11.62 -4.91
CA ASN A 88 2.26 -10.94 -4.20
C ASN A 88 1.94 -9.59 -4.86
N ARG A 89 0.77 -9.50 -5.49
CA ARG A 89 0.30 -8.30 -6.21
C ARG A 89 0.16 -7.07 -5.30
N LEU A 90 -0.20 -7.27 -4.03
CA LEU A 90 -0.31 -6.17 -3.06
C LEU A 90 1.07 -5.63 -2.69
N ALA A 91 2.02 -6.52 -2.45
CA ALA A 91 3.39 -6.14 -2.10
C ALA A 91 4.07 -5.31 -3.20
N VAL A 92 3.75 -5.57 -4.47
CA VAL A 92 4.28 -4.79 -5.61
C VAL A 92 3.47 -3.52 -5.93
N GLY A 93 2.41 -3.24 -5.16
CA GLY A 93 1.62 -2.02 -5.29
C GLY A 93 0.62 -2.02 -6.46
N LEU A 94 0.03 -3.18 -6.80
CA LEU A 94 -0.99 -3.27 -7.86
C LEU A 94 -2.43 -3.19 -7.33
N GLY A 95 -2.63 -3.05 -6.02
CA GLY A 95 -3.95 -3.01 -5.39
C GLY A 95 -4.58 -4.40 -5.17
N VAL A 96 -5.75 -4.42 -4.54
CA VAL A 96 -6.43 -5.65 -4.07
C VAL A 96 -7.16 -6.42 -5.17
N GLN A 97 -7.41 -5.80 -6.31
CA GLN A 97 -8.15 -6.38 -7.43
C GLN A 97 -7.35 -6.23 -8.72
N GLU A 98 -7.72 -6.94 -9.77
CA GLU A 98 -7.13 -6.72 -11.10
C GLU A 98 -7.87 -5.59 -11.83
N GLU A 99 -9.20 -5.63 -11.78
CA GLU A 99 -10.05 -4.56 -12.24
C GLU A 99 -10.35 -3.60 -11.07
N MET A 100 -9.97 -2.33 -11.24
CA MET A 100 -10.13 -1.32 -10.20
C MET A 100 -11.53 -0.73 -10.23
N THR A 101 -12.19 -0.72 -9.08
CA THR A 101 -13.38 0.11 -8.85
C THR A 101 -12.96 1.45 -8.25
N MET A 102 -13.91 2.40 -8.15
CA MET A 102 -13.68 3.65 -7.43
C MET A 102 -13.22 3.42 -5.99
N ASP A 103 -13.70 2.35 -5.35
CA ASP A 103 -13.33 2.01 -3.99
C ASP A 103 -11.96 1.35 -3.91
N THR A 104 -11.68 0.37 -4.79
CA THR A 104 -10.44 -0.41 -4.72
C THR A 104 -9.23 0.31 -5.31
N ARG A 105 -9.45 1.37 -6.09
CA ARG A 105 -8.38 2.28 -6.53
C ARG A 105 -7.58 2.88 -5.38
N LEU A 106 -8.19 3.03 -4.19
CA LEU A 106 -7.52 3.58 -3.01
C LEU A 106 -6.48 2.61 -2.40
N THR A 107 -6.53 1.35 -2.80
CA THR A 107 -5.55 0.32 -2.38
C THR A 107 -4.26 0.36 -3.20
N VAL A 108 -4.26 1.08 -4.33
CA VAL A 108 -3.06 1.31 -5.13
C VAL A 108 -2.24 2.42 -4.47
N PRO A 109 -0.94 2.19 -4.17
CA PRO A 109 -0.14 3.16 -3.46
C PRO A 109 0.08 4.43 -4.28
N SER A 110 -0.19 5.59 -3.66
CA SER A 110 0.25 6.88 -4.18
C SER A 110 1.71 7.14 -3.86
N PRO A 111 2.46 7.92 -4.66
CA PRO A 111 3.86 8.22 -4.38
C PRO A 111 4.07 8.84 -2.99
N PRO A 112 5.13 8.46 -2.27
CA PRO A 112 5.51 9.10 -1.02
C PRO A 112 5.73 10.61 -1.16
N ALA A 113 5.42 11.36 -0.10
CA ALA A 113 5.65 12.81 -0.06
C ALA A 113 7.09 13.18 0.33
N ILE A 114 7.87 12.23 0.87
CA ILE A 114 9.26 12.48 1.27
C ILE A 114 10.17 12.38 0.06
N LYS A 115 10.99 13.41 -0.16
CA LYS A 115 12.02 13.42 -1.20
C LYS A 115 12.94 12.21 -1.07
N GLY A 116 13.17 11.52 -2.19
CA GLY A 116 14.02 10.32 -2.27
C GLY A 116 13.28 9.01 -2.01
N ALA A 117 12.15 9.04 -1.30
CA ALA A 117 11.28 7.87 -1.19
C ALA A 117 10.46 7.70 -2.48
N ARG A 118 10.27 6.45 -2.91
CA ARG A 118 9.54 6.14 -4.15
C ARG A 118 8.81 4.80 -4.08
N LEU A 119 7.86 4.62 -4.98
CA LEU A 119 7.30 3.31 -5.28
C LEU A 119 8.35 2.43 -5.98
N LEU A 120 8.12 1.12 -5.97
CA LEU A 120 8.91 0.20 -6.79
C LEU A 120 8.76 0.53 -8.28
N ASP A 121 9.87 0.42 -9.01
CA ASP A 121 9.91 0.54 -10.45
C ASP A 121 9.42 -0.75 -11.14
N ALA A 122 9.33 -0.73 -12.47
CA ALA A 122 8.80 -1.85 -13.25
C ALA A 122 9.64 -3.13 -13.10
N GLU A 123 10.96 -3.01 -13.04
CA GLU A 123 11.87 -4.16 -12.95
C GLU A 123 11.85 -4.76 -11.54
N GLU A 124 11.82 -3.93 -10.49
CA GLU A 124 11.65 -4.35 -9.11
C GLU A 124 10.33 -5.10 -8.91
N ARG A 125 9.22 -4.58 -9.47
CA ARG A 125 7.91 -5.27 -9.43
C ARG A 125 7.96 -6.60 -10.16
N ARG A 126 8.57 -6.63 -11.37
CA ARG A 126 8.71 -7.85 -12.16
C ARG A 126 9.49 -8.92 -11.41
N ARG A 127 10.64 -8.58 -10.80
CA ARG A 127 11.45 -9.53 -10.01
C ARG A 127 10.72 -10.10 -8.80
N LEU A 128 9.84 -9.32 -8.18
CA LEU A 128 9.00 -9.80 -7.08
C LEU A 128 7.90 -10.74 -7.59
N LEU A 129 7.21 -10.39 -8.67
CA LEU A 129 6.13 -11.20 -9.25
C LEU A 129 6.62 -12.48 -9.94
N GLU A 130 7.79 -12.42 -10.56
CA GLU A 130 8.40 -13.50 -11.32
C GLU A 130 9.79 -13.82 -10.73
N PRO A 131 9.86 -14.47 -9.55
CA PRO A 131 11.14 -14.76 -8.91
C PRO A 131 12.01 -15.68 -9.78
N SER A 132 13.32 -15.46 -9.69
CA SER A 132 14.31 -16.26 -10.42
C SER A 132 14.34 -17.72 -9.95
N TYR A 133 14.95 -18.58 -10.76
CA TYR A 133 15.22 -19.97 -10.39
C TYR A 133 16.04 -20.06 -9.09
N GLU A 134 17.09 -19.25 -8.96
CA GLU A 134 17.92 -19.21 -7.75
C GLU A 134 17.12 -18.85 -6.50
N TRP A 135 16.22 -17.88 -6.60
CA TRP A 135 15.32 -17.55 -5.50
C TRP A 135 14.44 -18.74 -5.11
N ARG A 136 13.87 -19.46 -6.08
CA ARG A 136 13.03 -20.64 -5.83
C ARG A 136 13.81 -21.74 -5.11
N LYS A 137 15.05 -21.97 -5.54
CA LYS A 137 15.97 -22.93 -4.91
C LYS A 137 16.26 -22.55 -3.46
N GLU A 138 16.55 -21.28 -3.19
CA GLU A 138 16.82 -20.80 -1.82
C GLU A 138 15.57 -20.88 -0.93
N ARG A 139 14.39 -20.53 -1.46
CA ARG A 139 13.13 -20.71 -0.73
C ARG A 139 12.91 -22.18 -0.34
N LEU A 140 13.13 -23.13 -1.25
CA LEU A 140 13.01 -24.55 -0.94
C LEU A 140 13.97 -24.98 0.17
N ARG A 141 15.21 -24.50 0.15
CA ARG A 141 16.20 -24.78 1.21
C ARG A 141 15.71 -24.27 2.57
N SER A 142 15.23 -23.03 2.64
CA SER A 142 14.71 -22.46 3.88
C SER A 142 13.52 -23.24 4.47
N LEU A 143 12.64 -23.77 3.62
CA LEU A 143 11.50 -24.58 4.06
C LEU A 143 11.93 -25.94 4.62
N MET A 144 12.94 -26.57 4.01
CA MET A 144 13.51 -27.83 4.51
C MET A 144 14.22 -27.65 5.86
N GLU A 145 14.97 -26.57 6.03
CA GLU A 145 15.65 -26.25 7.29
C GLU A 145 14.66 -26.00 8.44
N ILE A 146 13.57 -25.27 8.19
CA ILE A 146 12.50 -25.05 9.19
C ILE A 146 11.86 -26.38 9.61
N SER A 147 11.57 -27.28 8.66
CA SER A 147 10.93 -28.58 8.95
C SER A 147 11.74 -29.46 9.90
N LEU A 148 13.07 -29.36 9.85
CA LEU A 148 14.00 -30.09 10.72
C LEU A 148 14.06 -29.50 12.14
N ILE A 149 13.83 -28.20 12.29
CA ILE A 149 13.84 -27.50 13.60
C ILE A 149 12.50 -27.69 14.34
N SER A 150 11.38 -27.77 13.62
CA SER A 150 10.04 -27.98 14.21
C SER A 150 9.71 -29.44 14.59
N SER A 151 10.68 -30.36 14.46
CA SER A 151 10.53 -31.78 14.81
C SER A 151 11.13 -32.14 16.19
N PHE A 152 11.43 -31.12 17.02
CA PHE A 152 11.81 -31.22 18.44
C PHE A 152 10.78 -30.48 19.30
#